data_AF-A0A494TIV6-F1
#
_entry.id   AF-A0A494TIV6-F1
#
_cell.length_a   1.000
_cell.length_b   1.000
_cell.length_c   1.000
_cell.angle_alpha   90.00
_cell.angle_beta   90.00
_cell.angle_gamma   90.00
#
_symmetry.space_group_name_H-M   'P 1'
#
loop_
_entity.id
_entity.type
_entity.pdbx_description
1 polymer ?
#
loop_
_entity_poly.entity_id
_entity_poly.type
_entity_poly.pdbx_seq_one_letter_code
_entity_poly.pdbx_strand_id
1 'polypeptide(L)' 'MEDVLVPVMVVGMLFIGLPWLVFHYITKWKQAKTLTVDDENLLDDMHDTARRLEERVITIERILTAENPNWKMNG' A
#
# COMPACT_ATOMS: atom_id res chain seq x y z
N MET A 1 -13.29 -52.05 -10.84
CA MET A 1 -12.65 -50.93 -11.60
C MET A 1 -12.77 -49.63 -10.81
N GLU A 2 -13.94 -49.33 -10.23
CA GLU A 2 -14.15 -48.16 -9.37
C GLU A 2 -13.29 -48.17 -8.08
N ASP A 3 -13.08 -49.34 -7.47
CA ASP A 3 -12.30 -49.50 -6.24
C ASP A 3 -10.82 -49.07 -6.35
N VAL A 4 -10.29 -49.00 -7.58
CA VAL A 4 -8.92 -48.55 -7.86
C VAL A 4 -8.89 -47.12 -8.38
N LEU A 5 -9.93 -46.71 -9.12
CA LEU A 5 -10.00 -45.37 -9.70
C LEU A 5 -10.20 -44.27 -8.65
N VAL A 6 -11.06 -44.51 -7.66
CA VAL A 6 -11.39 -43.52 -6.62
C VAL A 6 -10.16 -43.16 -5.77
N PRO A 7 -9.38 -44.11 -5.21
CA PRO A 7 -8.18 -43.78 -4.44
C PRO A 7 -7.14 -43.02 -5.26
N VAL A 8 -6.93 -43.40 -6.53
CA VAL A 8 -5.95 -42.74 -7.41
C VAL A 8 -6.33 -41.28 -7.67
N MET A 9 -7.62 -41.01 -7.91
CA MET A 9 -8.12 -39.64 -8.09
C MET A 9 -8.00 -38.81 -6.80
N VAL A 10 -8.31 -39.39 -5.65
CA VAL A 10 -8.20 -38.72 -4.34
C VAL A 10 -6.74 -38.39 -4.02
N VAL A 11 -5.82 -39.33 -4.23
CA VAL A 11 -4.38 -39.10 -4.04
C VAL A 11 -3.89 -38.03 -5.00
N GLY A 12 -4.25 -38.11 -6.30
CA GLY A 12 -3.92 -37.07 -7.27
C GLY A 12 -4.42 -35.69 -6.85
N MET A 13 -5.68 -35.58 -6.40
CA MET A 13 -6.26 -34.32 -5.95
C MET A 13 -5.59 -33.78 -4.68
N LEU A 14 -5.22 -34.64 -3.73
CA LEU A 14 -4.53 -34.19 -2.52
C LEU A 14 -3.10 -33.71 -2.83
N PHE A 15 -2.33 -34.48 -3.61
CA PHE A 15 -0.93 -34.16 -3.87
C PHE A 15 -0.72 -33.14 -5.00
N ILE A 16 -1.70 -32.91 -5.87
CA ILE A 16 -1.62 -31.88 -6.91
C ILE A 16 -2.43 -30.66 -6.48
N GLY A 17 -3.64 -30.87 -5.96
CA GLY A 17 -4.54 -29.79 -5.55
C GLY A 17 -4.05 -29.03 -4.31
N LEU A 18 -3.52 -29.71 -3.28
CA LEU A 18 -3.00 -29.00 -2.10
C LEU A 18 -1.76 -28.14 -2.44
N PRO A 19 -0.72 -28.66 -3.13
CA PRO A 19 0.39 -27.79 -3.55
C PRO A 19 -0.07 -26.69 -4.50
N TRP A 20 -0.99 -26.95 -5.43
CA TRP A 20 -1.53 -25.91 -6.32
C TRP A 20 -2.21 -24.78 -5.54
N LEU A 21 -3.02 -25.11 -4.53
CA LEU A 21 -3.67 -24.14 -3.65
C LEU A 21 -2.62 -23.29 -2.91
N VAL A 22 -1.61 -23.95 -2.33
CA VAL A 22 -0.50 -23.28 -1.64
C VAL A 22 0.24 -22.33 -2.60
N PHE A 23 0.60 -22.80 -3.79
CA PHE A 23 1.24 -21.97 -4.82
C PHE A 23 0.35 -20.81 -5.27
N HIS A 24 -0.95 -21.02 -5.40
CA HIS A 24 -1.90 -19.97 -5.77
C HIS A 24 -1.88 -18.81 -4.75
N TYR A 25 -1.97 -19.13 -3.46
CA TYR A 25 -1.94 -18.11 -2.41
C TYR A 25 -0.57 -17.48 -2.23
N ILE A 26 0.53 -18.22 -2.38
CA ILE A 26 1.88 -17.65 -2.37
C ILE A 26 2.07 -16.68 -3.54
N THR A 27 1.58 -17.03 -4.73
CA THR A 27 1.67 -16.18 -5.93
C THR A 27 0.84 -14.92 -5.76
N LYS A 28 -0.38 -15.03 -5.24
CA LYS A 28 -1.23 -13.88 -4.87
C LYS A 28 -0.56 -13.01 -3.81
N TRP A 29 0.07 -13.60 -2.81
CA TRP A 29 0.77 -12.87 -1.75
C TRP A 29 2.02 -12.14 -2.27
N LYS A 30 2.77 -12.76 -3.18
CA LYS A 30 3.92 -12.11 -3.85
C LYS A 30 3.47 -10.97 -4.76
N GLN A 31 2.36 -11.12 -5.48
CA GLN A 31 1.77 -10.05 -6.30
C GLN A 31 1.31 -8.86 -5.44
N ALA A 32 0.74 -9.12 -4.26
CA ALA A 32 0.28 -8.07 -3.35
C ALA A 32 1.39 -7.35 -2.57
N LYS A 33 2.65 -7.82 -2.64
CA LYS A 33 3.78 -7.26 -1.88
C LYS A 33 4.69 -6.32 -2.65
N THR A 34 4.47 -6.13 -3.95
CA THR A 34 5.16 -5.09 -4.70
C THR A 34 4.40 -3.80 -4.44
N LEU A 35 5.10 -2.77 -3.94
CA LEU A 35 4.61 -1.40 -3.92
C LEU A 35 4.09 -1.12 -5.33
N THR A 36 2.77 -1.01 -5.48
CA THR A 36 2.20 -0.89 -6.82
C THR A 36 2.62 0.48 -7.35
N VAL A 37 2.78 0.65 -8.66
CA VAL A 37 3.08 1.95 -9.27
C VAL A 37 2.10 3.03 -8.76
N ASP A 38 0.88 2.63 -8.43
CA ASP A 38 -0.14 3.47 -7.79
C ASP A 38 0.26 3.98 -6.40
N ASP A 39 0.91 3.16 -5.57
CA ASP A 39 1.40 3.55 -4.25
C ASP A 39 2.55 4.56 -4.36
N GLU A 40 3.44 4.38 -5.35
CA GLU A 40 4.51 5.35 -5.65
C GLU A 40 3.93 6.69 -6.10
N ASN A 41 2.94 6.67 -7.00
CA ASN A 41 2.23 7.88 -7.45
C ASN A 41 1.48 8.57 -6.30
N LEU A 42 0.87 7.81 -5.39
CA LEU A 42 0.19 8.36 -4.22
C LEU A 42 1.18 9.06 -3.28
N LEU A 43 2.35 8.45 -3.05
CA LEU A 43 3.40 9.07 -2.25
C LEU A 43 3.92 10.38 -2.87
N ASP A 44 4.05 10.43 -4.19
CA ASP A 44 4.46 11.65 -4.90
C ASP A 44 3.41 12.77 -4.75
N ASP A 45 2.12 12.46 -4.92
CA ASP A 45 1.03 13.43 -4.73
C ASP A 45 0.94 13.95 -3.28
N MET A 46 1.15 13.06 -2.30
CA MET A 46 1.23 13.45 -0.89
C MET A 46 2.40 14.38 -0.62
N HIS A 47 3.56 14.10 -1.21
CA HIS A 47 4.74 14.95 -1.09
C HIS A 47 4.51 16.33 -1.73
N ASP A 48 3.91 16.37 -2.91
CA ASP A 48 3.59 17.61 -3.61
C ASP A 48 2.55 18.45 -2.85
N THR A 49 1.56 17.78 -2.24
CA THR A 49 0.57 18.41 -1.38
C THR A 49 1.22 18.99 -0.12
N ALA A 50 2.13 18.25 0.52
CA ALA A 50 2.87 18.72 1.68
C ALA A 50 3.69 19.98 1.37
N ARG A 51 4.40 20.00 0.23
CA ARG A 51 5.17 21.18 -0.21
C ARG A 51 4.28 22.40 -0.44
N ARG A 52 3.12 22.23 -1.07
CA ARG A 52 2.16 23.33 -1.27
C ARG A 52 1.59 23.86 0.04
N LEU A 53 1.37 22.99 1.03
CA LEU A 53 0.93 23.40 2.36
C LEU A 53 2.00 24.22 3.06
N GLU A 54 3.27 23.82 2.97
CA GLU A 54 4.40 24.57 3.52
C GLU A 54 4.51 25.98 2.92
N GLU A 55 4.41 26.11 1.59
CA GLU A 55 4.40 27.41 0.91
C GLU A 55 3.26 28.34 1.41
N ARG A 56 2.09 27.75 1.71
CA ARG A 56 0.96 28.49 2.28
C ARG A 56 1.21 28.88 3.73
N VAL A 57 1.81 28.02 4.54
CA VAL A 57 2.18 28.34 5.92
C VAL A 57 3.14 29.50 5.95
N ILE A 58 4.18 29.52 5.11
CA ILE A 58 5.12 30.64 5.01
C ILE A 58 4.39 31.95 4.65
N THR A 59 3.43 31.88 3.74
CA THR A 59 2.61 33.04 3.36
C THR A 59 1.76 33.53 4.53
N ILE A 60 1.13 32.61 5.27
CA ILE A 60 0.35 32.92 6.46
C ILE A 60 1.25 33.51 7.55
N GLU A 61 2.43 32.96 7.80
CA GLU A 61 3.39 33.50 8.78
C GLU A 61 3.80 34.94 8.42
N ARG A 62 4.00 35.23 7.13
CA ARG A 62 4.31 36.58 6.65
C ARG A 62 3.16 37.55 6.90
N ILE A 63 1.92 37.14 6.61
CA ILE A 63 0.71 37.95 6.85
C ILE A 63 0.53 38.17 8.35
N LEU A 64 0.61 37.11 9.15
CA LEU A 64 0.45 37.15 10.60
C LEU A 64 1.50 38.05 11.26
N THR A 65 2.74 38.04 10.76
CA THR A 65 3.79 38.95 11.23
C THR A 65 3.52 40.40 10.84
N ALA A 66 2.93 40.65 9.67
CA ALA A 66 2.56 42.00 9.24
C ALA A 66 1.38 42.55 10.05
N GLU A 67 0.41 41.71 10.42
CA GLU A 67 -0.76 42.09 11.21
C GLU A 67 -0.46 42.17 12.72
N ASN A 68 0.40 41.29 13.24
CA ASN A 68 0.72 41.19 14.66
C ASN A 68 2.23 41.02 14.87
N PRO A 69 3.05 42.08 14.82
CA PRO A 69 4.51 41.99 14.84
C PRO A 69 5.15 41.31 16.07
N ASN A 70 4.39 41.08 17.15
CA ASN A 70 4.87 40.44 18.38
C ASN A 70 4.37 38.99 18.57
N TRP A 71 3.70 38.39 17.59
CA TRP A 71 3.05 37.07 17.77
C TRP A 71 4.01 35.92 18.10
N LYS A 72 5.26 35.95 17.59
CA LYS A 72 6.29 34.95 17.89
C LYS A 72 6.91 35.07 19.30
N MET A 73 6.67 36.16 20.04
CA MET A 73 7.28 36.37 21.37
C MET A 73 6.52 35.73 22.54
N ASN A 74 5.29 35.23 22.32
CA ASN A 74 4.43 34.66 23.36
C ASN A 74 4.24 33.14 23.27
N GLY A 75 5.11 32.43 22.53
CA GLY A 75 5.06 30.97 22.35
C GLY A 75 6.22 30.26 23.01
#